data_AF-P78983-F1
#
_entry.id   AF-P78983-F1
#
_cell.length_a   1.000
_cell.length_b   1.000
_cell.length_c   1.000
_cell.angle_alpha   90.00
_cell.angle_beta   90.00
_cell.angle_gamma   90.00
#
_symmetry.space_group_name_H-M   'P 1'
#
loop_
_entity.id
_entity.type
_entity.pdbx_description
1 polymer ?
#
loop_
_entity_poly.entity_id
_entity_poly.type
_entity_poly.pdbx_seq_one_letter_code
_entity_poly.pdbx_strand_id
1 'polypeptide(L)'
;KTNKIVITNDKGRLSKEEIERMLAEAEKYKAEDEAEAARISAKNALESYAYSLRNTLSDSKVDEKLDAGDKQKLTAEIDKTVQWLDDNQTATKDEYESQQKELEGVANPIMMKFYGAGGEGGMPGGMPGGGMPGGAPGGAAGDDGPTVEEVD
;
A
#
# COMPACT_ATOMS: atom_id res chain seq x y z
N LYS A 1 5.47 33.69 -9.93
CA LYS A 1 6.40 33.23 -10.98
C LYS A 1 6.27 31.70 -11.06
N THR A 2 5.87 31.16 -12.20
CA THR A 2 5.72 29.70 -12.39
C THR A 2 6.96 29.21 -13.12
N ASN A 3 7.77 28.35 -12.50
CA ASN A 3 8.91 27.74 -13.15
C ASN A 3 8.42 26.56 -13.97
N LYS A 4 8.37 26.70 -15.30
CA LYS A 4 8.07 25.61 -16.24
C LYS A 4 9.38 25.08 -16.80
N ILE A 5 9.69 23.82 -16.53
CA ILE A 5 10.76 23.08 -17.21
C ILE A 5 10.15 22.52 -18.51
N VAL A 6 10.80 22.77 -19.65
CA VAL A 6 10.40 22.21 -20.94
C VAL A 6 11.48 21.20 -21.34
N ILE A 7 11.09 19.94 -21.52
CA ILE A 7 11.95 18.88 -22.03
C ILE A 7 11.75 18.85 -23.55
N THR A 8 12.79 19.22 -24.31
CA THR A 8 12.78 19.11 -25.78
C THR A 8 13.38 17.77 -26.21
N ASN A 9 12.75 17.11 -27.18
CA ASN A 9 13.25 15.88 -27.78
C ASN A 9 14.10 16.22 -29.02
N ASP A 10 15.39 15.91 -28.98
CA ASP A 10 16.28 16.05 -30.13
C ASP A 10 16.44 14.70 -30.83
N LYS A 11 16.19 14.64 -32.15
CA LYS A 11 16.40 13.43 -32.97
C LYS A 11 17.87 12.99 -32.84
N GLY A 12 18.10 11.73 -32.49
CA GLY A 12 19.46 11.19 -32.30
C GLY A 12 20.09 11.43 -30.91
N ARG A 13 19.31 11.88 -29.91
CA ARG A 13 19.80 12.02 -28.52
C ARG A 13 20.39 10.73 -27.94
N LEU A 14 19.88 9.57 -28.37
CA LEU A 14 20.47 8.26 -28.11
C LEU A 14 20.81 7.62 -29.45
N SER A 15 22.01 7.06 -29.59
CA SER A 15 22.36 6.29 -30.78
C SER A 15 21.61 4.96 -30.78
N LYS A 16 21.56 4.30 -31.93
CA LYS A 16 20.91 2.98 -32.03
C LYS A 16 21.60 1.95 -31.13
N GLU A 17 22.93 1.99 -31.08
CA GLU A 17 23.75 1.11 -30.25
C GLU A 17 23.50 1.37 -28.75
N GLU A 18 23.29 2.63 -28.37
CA GLU A 18 22.94 3.01 -27.00
C GLU A 18 21.55 2.47 -26.60
N ILE A 19 20.57 2.56 -27.50
CA ILE A 19 19.23 2.00 -27.29
C ILE A 19 19.29 0.47 -27.13
N GLU A 20 20.03 -0.22 -28.02
CA GLU A 20 20.20 -1.68 -27.94
C GLU A 20 20.90 -2.09 -26.64
N ARG A 21 21.90 -1.32 -26.19
CA ARG A 21 22.56 -1.54 -24.89
C ARG A 21 21.58 -1.36 -23.72
N MET A 22 20.77 -0.31 -23.73
CA MET A 22 19.75 -0.07 -22.68
C MET A 22 18.71 -1.18 -22.62
N LEU A 23 18.27 -1.72 -23.78
CA LEU A 23 17.33 -2.84 -23.82
C LEU A 23 17.95 -4.12 -23.23
N ALA A 24 19.20 -4.42 -23.56
CA ALA A 24 19.92 -5.56 -22.99
C ALA A 24 20.16 -5.41 -21.48
N GLU A 25 20.49 -4.20 -21.01
CA GLU A 25 20.62 -3.88 -19.59
C GLU A 25 19.28 -4.02 -18.86
N ALA A 26 18.18 -3.51 -19.42
CA ALA A 26 16.84 -3.62 -18.83
C ALA A 26 16.43 -5.08 -18.64
N GLU A 27 16.63 -5.94 -19.65
CA GLU A 27 16.30 -7.36 -19.52
C GLU A 27 17.20 -8.08 -18.50
N LYS A 28 18.49 -7.69 -18.43
CA LYS A 28 19.43 -8.23 -17.45
C LYS A 28 19.02 -7.91 -16.02
N TYR A 29 18.58 -6.69 -15.74
CA TYR A 29 18.27 -6.23 -14.38
C TYR A 29 16.80 -6.38 -13.98
N LYS A 30 15.93 -6.79 -14.91
CA LYS A 30 14.49 -6.95 -14.68
C LYS A 30 14.15 -7.64 -13.35
N ALA A 31 14.75 -8.79 -13.07
CA ALA A 31 14.47 -9.55 -11.84
C ALA A 31 14.96 -8.85 -10.57
N GLU A 32 16.10 -8.15 -10.64
CA GLU A 32 16.64 -7.36 -9.53
C GLU A 32 15.77 -6.14 -9.26
N ASP A 33 15.35 -5.43 -10.31
CA ASP A 33 14.44 -4.28 -10.24
C ASP A 33 13.06 -4.67 -9.71
N GLU A 34 12.51 -5.82 -10.12
CA GLU A 34 11.25 -6.36 -9.59
C GLU A 34 11.36 -6.70 -8.10
N ALA A 35 12.46 -7.31 -7.67
CA ALA A 35 12.70 -7.63 -6.26
C ALA A 35 12.85 -6.36 -5.41
N GLU A 36 13.57 -5.37 -5.91
CA GLU A 36 13.77 -4.08 -5.26
C GLU A 36 12.45 -3.29 -5.18
N ALA A 37 11.66 -3.27 -6.26
CA ALA A 37 10.33 -2.66 -6.26
C ALA A 37 9.41 -3.32 -5.24
N ALA A 38 9.44 -4.66 -5.13
CA ALA A 38 8.65 -5.40 -4.14
C ALA A 38 9.09 -5.08 -2.70
N ARG A 39 10.40 -4.95 -2.45
CA ARG A 39 10.96 -4.55 -1.15
C ARG A 39 10.51 -3.15 -0.76
N ILE A 40 10.63 -2.18 -1.66
CA ILE A 40 10.17 -0.80 -1.44
C ILE A 40 8.66 -0.77 -1.19
N SER A 41 7.88 -1.54 -1.94
CA SER A 41 6.44 -1.62 -1.73
C SER A 41 6.08 -2.17 -0.35
N ALA A 42 6.79 -3.21 0.14
CA ALA A 42 6.57 -3.75 1.48
C ALA A 42 6.94 -2.75 2.59
N LYS A 43 8.06 -2.04 2.44
CA LYS A 43 8.45 -0.95 3.34
C LYS A 43 7.38 0.15 3.42
N ASN A 44 6.96 0.66 2.26
CA ASN A 44 5.95 1.71 2.17
C ASN A 44 4.59 1.26 2.75
N ALA A 45 4.23 -0.02 2.57
CA ALA A 45 3.02 -0.59 3.14
C ALA A 45 3.08 -0.59 4.69
N LEU A 46 4.20 -1.03 5.26
CA LEU A 46 4.41 -1.02 6.71
C LEU A 46 4.39 0.39 7.28
N GLU A 47 5.13 1.33 6.68
CA GLU A 47 5.14 2.74 7.06
C GLU A 47 3.72 3.32 7.03
N SER A 48 3.02 3.16 5.90
CA SER A 48 1.66 3.68 5.72
C SER A 48 0.70 3.10 6.75
N TYR A 49 0.83 1.81 7.07
CA TYR A 49 -0.01 1.15 8.07
C TYR A 49 0.25 1.68 9.48
N ALA A 50 1.53 1.78 9.89
CA ALA A 50 1.92 2.33 11.19
C ALA A 50 1.41 3.78 11.38
N TYR A 51 1.57 4.63 10.35
CA TYR A 51 1.07 6.01 10.39
C TYR A 51 -0.47 6.07 10.37
N SER A 52 -1.15 5.18 9.66
CA SER A 52 -2.61 5.09 9.67
C SER A 52 -3.16 4.73 11.07
N LEU A 53 -2.53 3.76 11.74
CA LEU A 53 -2.87 3.41 13.12
C LEU A 53 -2.58 4.56 14.09
N ARG A 54 -1.44 5.24 13.94
CA ARG A 54 -1.09 6.42 14.74
C ARG A 54 -2.11 7.54 14.60
N ASN A 55 -2.55 7.81 13.37
CA ASN A 55 -3.59 8.79 13.10
C ASN A 55 -4.91 8.38 13.74
N THR A 56 -5.27 7.09 13.68
CA THR A 56 -6.47 6.59 14.37
C THR A 56 -6.40 6.83 15.87
N LEU A 57 -5.27 6.51 16.51
CA LEU A 57 -5.05 6.73 17.96
C LEU A 57 -5.06 8.20 18.39
N SER A 58 -4.85 9.13 17.45
CA SER A 58 -4.90 10.57 17.69
C SER A 58 -6.32 11.15 17.68
N ASP A 59 -7.32 10.39 17.21
CA ASP A 59 -8.73 10.80 17.26
C ASP A 59 -9.23 10.80 18.71
N SER A 60 -9.89 11.88 19.14
CA SER A 60 -10.44 12.01 20.50
C SER A 60 -11.48 10.95 20.84
N LYS A 61 -12.15 10.34 19.84
CA LYS A 61 -13.13 9.27 20.03
C LYS A 61 -12.51 7.95 20.46
N VAL A 62 -11.19 7.80 20.34
CA VAL A 62 -10.50 6.59 20.79
C VAL A 62 -10.65 6.40 22.29
N ASP A 63 -10.58 7.48 23.06
CA ASP A 63 -10.69 7.41 24.52
C ASP A 63 -12.10 7.01 25.00
N GLU A 64 -13.11 7.11 24.13
CA GLU A 64 -14.48 6.64 24.40
C GLU A 64 -14.66 5.13 24.18
N LYS A 65 -13.78 4.50 23.41
CA LYS A 65 -13.96 3.12 22.90
C LYS A 65 -12.84 2.15 23.26
N LEU A 66 -11.63 2.65 23.47
CA LEU A 66 -10.47 1.86 23.85
C LEU A 66 -10.04 2.25 25.26
N ASP A 67 -9.75 1.25 26.09
CA ASP A 67 -9.16 1.50 27.40
C ASP A 67 -7.71 1.98 27.27
N ALA A 68 -7.21 2.61 28.34
CA ALA A 68 -5.85 3.15 28.37
C ALA A 68 -4.77 2.07 28.15
N GLY A 69 -5.02 0.82 28.55
CA GLY A 69 -4.09 -0.29 28.37
C GLY A 69 -3.96 -0.68 26.90
N ASP A 70 -5.08 -0.84 26.20
CA ASP A 70 -5.11 -1.11 24.76
C ASP A 70 -4.47 0.04 23.97
N LYS A 71 -4.81 1.30 24.30
CA LYS A 71 -4.21 2.48 23.66
C LYS A 71 -2.69 2.53 23.85
N GLN A 72 -2.21 2.31 25.08
CA GLN A 72 -0.77 2.27 25.37
C GLN A 72 -0.07 1.13 24.63
N LYS A 73 -0.67 -0.07 24.62
CA LYS A 73 -0.11 -1.23 23.93
C LYS A 73 0.04 -1.00 22.43
N LEU A 74 -0.98 -0.46 21.78
CA LEU A 74 -0.93 -0.16 20.35
C LEU A 74 0.06 0.97 20.05
N THR A 75 0.10 2.02 20.89
CA THR A 75 1.06 3.12 20.73
C THR A 75 2.50 2.60 20.82
N ALA A 76 2.80 1.76 21.81
CA ALA A 76 4.13 1.17 21.98
C ALA A 76 4.55 0.29 20.80
N GLU A 77 3.62 -0.50 20.23
CA GLU A 77 3.93 -1.33 19.06
C GLU A 77 4.14 -0.50 17.79
N ILE A 78 3.36 0.58 17.60
CA ILE A 78 3.57 1.54 16.51
C ILE A 78 4.94 2.19 16.64
N ASP A 79 5.28 2.72 17.82
CA ASP A 79 6.57 3.40 18.04
C ASP A 79 7.75 2.44 17.83
N LYS A 80 7.64 1.19 18.30
CA LYS A 80 8.61 0.12 18.02
C LYS A 80 8.75 -0.13 16.51
N THR A 81 7.64 -0.21 15.79
CA THR A 81 7.65 -0.45 14.34
C THR A 81 8.27 0.71 13.57
N VAL A 82 7.93 1.95 13.92
CA VAL A 82 8.49 3.16 13.29
C VAL A 82 10.00 3.25 13.56
N GLN A 83 10.43 3.01 14.80
CA GLN A 83 11.86 2.98 15.13
C GLN A 83 12.59 1.89 14.34
N TRP A 84 11.99 0.71 14.21
CA TRP A 84 12.57 -0.37 13.41
C TRP A 84 12.68 0.00 11.94
N LEU A 85 11.67 0.68 11.36
CA LEU A 85 11.71 1.18 9.98
C LEU A 85 12.83 2.19 9.76
N ASP A 86 13.05 3.09 10.72
CA ASP A 86 14.12 4.09 10.70
C ASP A 86 15.50 3.44 10.76
N ASP A 87 15.66 2.41 11.61
CA ASP A 87 16.93 1.69 11.78
C ASP A 87 17.22 0.70 10.63
N ASN A 88 16.19 0.22 9.93
CA ASN A 88 16.28 -0.86 8.94
C ASN A 88 15.77 -0.42 7.56
N GLN A 89 16.35 0.65 7.02
CA GLN A 89 15.92 1.24 5.74
C GLN A 89 16.16 0.35 4.51
N THR A 90 16.98 -0.68 4.63
CA THR A 90 17.36 -1.61 3.55
C THR A 90 17.07 -3.07 3.90
N ALA A 91 16.14 -3.33 4.83
CA ALA A 91 15.71 -4.68 5.17
C ALA A 91 15.15 -5.41 3.96
N THR A 92 15.09 -6.74 4.03
CA THR A 92 14.47 -7.58 3.01
C THR A 92 12.95 -7.42 3.03
N LYS A 93 12.30 -7.79 1.91
CA LYS A 93 10.84 -7.84 1.81
C LYS A 93 10.22 -8.67 2.95
N ASP A 94 10.80 -9.84 3.23
CA ASP A 94 10.29 -10.76 4.26
C ASP A 94 10.38 -10.16 5.66
N GLU A 95 11.42 -9.37 5.95
CA GLU A 95 11.55 -8.64 7.22
C GLU A 95 10.48 -7.56 7.37
N TYR A 96 10.21 -6.77 6.32
CA TYR A 96 9.12 -5.80 6.32
C TYR A 96 7.76 -6.47 6.53
N GLU A 97 7.47 -7.56 5.82
CA GLU A 97 6.23 -8.32 5.99
C GLU A 97 6.13 -8.98 7.38
N SER A 98 7.24 -9.43 7.96
CA SER A 98 7.27 -9.97 9.31
C SER A 98 6.89 -8.91 10.34
N GLN A 99 7.47 -7.71 10.23
CA GLN A 99 7.15 -6.60 11.11
C GLN A 99 5.70 -6.12 10.94
N GLN A 100 5.20 -6.14 9.71
CA GLN A 100 3.78 -5.89 9.47
C GLN A 100 2.89 -6.88 10.21
N LYS A 101 3.21 -8.19 10.17
CA LYS A 101 2.45 -9.22 10.90
C LYS A 101 2.52 -9.04 12.41
N GLU A 102 3.66 -8.63 12.96
CA GLU A 102 3.78 -8.32 14.39
C GLU A 102 2.86 -7.16 14.80
N LEU A 103 2.91 -6.05 14.03
CA LEU A 103 2.05 -4.90 14.26
C LEU A 103 0.56 -5.25 14.11
N GLU A 104 0.19 -5.99 13.06
CA GLU A 104 -1.18 -6.48 12.83
C GLU A 104 -1.66 -7.38 13.98
N GLY A 105 -0.78 -8.22 14.55
CA GLY A 105 -1.10 -9.10 15.67
C GLY A 105 -1.55 -8.34 16.93
N VAL A 106 -1.04 -7.13 17.14
CA VAL A 106 -1.46 -6.22 18.22
C VAL A 106 -2.62 -5.34 17.80
N ALA A 107 -2.56 -4.78 16.58
CA ALA A 107 -3.53 -3.83 16.07
C ALA A 107 -4.91 -4.48 15.83
N ASN A 108 -4.98 -5.66 15.21
CA ASN A 108 -6.25 -6.26 14.80
C ASN A 108 -7.23 -6.46 15.98
N PRO A 109 -6.83 -7.05 17.13
CA PRO A 109 -7.72 -7.17 18.29
C PRO A 109 -8.23 -5.82 18.82
N ILE A 110 -7.38 -4.80 18.82
CA ILE A 110 -7.69 -3.47 19.35
C ILE A 110 -8.60 -2.72 18.39
N MET A 111 -8.32 -2.76 17.09
CA MET A 111 -9.14 -2.15 16.04
C MET A 111 -10.51 -2.82 15.94
N MET A 112 -10.60 -4.14 16.15
CA MET A 112 -11.88 -4.85 16.26
C MET A 112 -12.74 -4.32 17.42
N LYS A 113 -12.15 -4.00 18.58
CA LYS A 113 -12.87 -3.34 19.68
C LYS A 113 -13.30 -1.93 19.30
N PHE A 114 -12.41 -1.15 18.69
CA PHE A 114 -12.68 0.24 18.30
C PHE A 114 -13.84 0.37 17.28
N TYR A 115 -13.86 -0.49 16.26
CA TYR A 115 -14.95 -0.51 15.27
C TYR A 115 -16.18 -1.28 15.78
N GLY A 116 -15.98 -2.36 16.54
CA GLY A 116 -17.04 -3.21 17.09
C GLY A 116 -17.87 -2.52 18.17
N ALA A 117 -17.28 -1.64 18.97
CA ALA A 117 -17.99 -0.85 19.99
C ALA A 117 -19.01 0.16 19.40
N GLY A 118 -19.13 0.27 18.07
CA GLY A 118 -20.19 1.02 17.39
C GLY A 118 -21.38 0.17 16.90
N GLY A 119 -21.38 -1.14 17.13
CA GLY A 119 -22.38 -2.07 16.60
C GLY A 119 -23.54 -2.45 17.54
N GLU A 120 -23.49 -2.08 18.82
CA GLU A 120 -24.55 -2.37 19.80
C GLU A 120 -25.64 -1.29 19.78
N GLY A 121 -26.44 -1.30 18.71
CA GLY A 121 -27.56 -0.36 18.52
C GLY A 121 -28.73 -0.87 17.65
N GLY A 122 -28.82 -2.16 17.33
CA GLY A 122 -29.88 -2.63 16.44
C GLY A 122 -30.16 -4.12 16.45
N MET A 123 -30.99 -4.58 17.37
CA MET A 123 -31.78 -5.81 17.26
C MET A 123 -33.18 -5.49 17.83
N PRO A 124 -34.32 -6.10 17.39
CA PRO A 124 -34.59 -7.08 16.32
C PRO A 124 -35.75 -6.66 15.36
N GLY A 125 -35.72 -7.15 14.12
CA GLY A 125 -36.88 -7.10 13.21
C GLY A 125 -36.39 -7.02 11.78
N GLY A 126 -36.58 -7.99 10.89
CA GLY A 126 -37.67 -8.93 10.78
C GLY A 126 -38.07 -8.87 9.31
N MET A 127 -37.69 -9.88 8.53
CA MET A 127 -38.45 -10.46 7.40
C MET A 127 -37.52 -11.26 6.48
N PRO A 128 -37.80 -12.55 6.25
CA PRO A 128 -37.14 -13.37 5.24
C PRO A 128 -37.91 -13.27 3.92
N GLY A 129 -37.21 -12.97 2.83
CA GLY A 129 -37.77 -13.02 1.48
C GLY A 129 -36.81 -12.27 0.55
N GLY A 130 -36.32 -12.83 -0.54
CA GLY A 130 -36.63 -14.07 -1.25
C GLY A 130 -36.08 -13.86 -2.67
N GLY A 131 -35.70 -14.95 -3.34
CA GLY A 131 -35.56 -14.93 -4.80
C GLY A 131 -34.17 -14.66 -5.37
N MET A 132 -33.34 -15.71 -5.34
CA MET A 132 -32.62 -16.35 -6.45
C MET A 132 -31.79 -15.51 -7.47
N PRO A 133 -30.55 -15.96 -7.82
CA PRO A 133 -29.57 -15.23 -8.59
C PRO A 133 -29.63 -15.54 -10.10
N GLY A 134 -29.16 -14.61 -10.93
CA GLY A 134 -29.00 -14.85 -12.36
C GLY A 134 -28.08 -13.85 -13.04
N GLY A 135 -27.09 -14.36 -13.78
CA GLY A 135 -26.38 -13.62 -14.83
C GLY A 135 -24.87 -13.64 -14.74
N ALA A 136 -24.26 -14.69 -15.28
CA ALA A 136 -22.82 -14.93 -15.40
C ALA A 136 -22.13 -14.03 -16.49
N PRO A 137 -20.79 -14.07 -16.61
CA PRO A 137 -19.91 -12.93 -16.96
C PRO A 137 -19.51 -12.88 -18.44
N GLY A 138 -18.96 -11.75 -18.88
CA GLY A 138 -18.24 -11.69 -20.16
C GLY A 138 -17.68 -10.31 -20.50
N GLY A 139 -16.44 -10.31 -21.01
CA GLY A 139 -15.94 -9.23 -21.86
C GLY A 139 -14.63 -8.61 -21.40
N ALA A 140 -13.52 -9.20 -21.83
CA ALA A 140 -12.17 -8.66 -21.70
C ALA A 140 -12.01 -7.31 -22.41
N ALA A 141 -11.45 -6.33 -21.71
CA ALA A 141 -10.74 -5.17 -22.26
C ALA A 141 -9.29 -5.34 -21.81
N GLY A 142 -8.26 -5.28 -22.66
CA GLY A 142 -7.97 -4.24 -23.63
C GLY A 142 -6.80 -3.44 -23.07
N ASP A 143 -5.58 -4.01 -23.15
CA ASP A 143 -4.33 -3.36 -22.74
C ASP A 143 -3.57 -2.95 -24.01
N ASP A 144 -3.87 -1.75 -24.48
CA ASP A 144 -3.15 -1.05 -25.54
C ASP A 144 -1.90 -0.40 -24.93
N GLY A 145 -0.73 -0.97 -25.21
CA GLY A 145 0.55 -0.33 -24.97
C GLY A 145 0.77 0.88 -25.90
N PRO A 146 1.61 1.85 -25.52
CA PRO A 146 1.73 3.13 -26.22
C PRO A 146 2.34 2.97 -27.61
N THR A 147 1.58 3.37 -28.64
CA THR A 147 2.06 3.48 -30.03
C THR A 147 2.78 4.82 -30.23
N VAL A 148 4.00 4.78 -30.79
CA VAL A 148 4.72 5.97 -31.25
C VAL A 148 4.28 6.22 -32.68
N GLU A 149 3.36 7.17 -32.89
CA GLU A 149 3.10 7.72 -34.23
C GLU A 149 4.22 8.69 -34.60
N GLU A 150 4.92 8.37 -35.69
CA GLU A 150 5.86 9.26 -36.35
C GLU A 150 5.09 10.45 -36.92
N VAL A 151 5.46 11.67 -36.48
CA VAL A 151 5.02 12.93 -37.10
C VAL A 151 6.14 13.39 -38.04
N ASP A 152 5.78 13.57 -39.32
CA ASP A 152 6.55 14.22 -40.39
C ASP A 152 7.23 15.53 -39.93
#